data_AF-A0A285BIK7-F1
#
_entry.id   AF-A0A285BIK7-F1
#
_cell.length_a   1.000
_cell.length_b   1.000
_cell.length_c   1.000
_cell.angle_alpha   90.00
_cell.angle_beta   90.00
_cell.angle_gamma   90.00
#
_symmetry.space_group_name_H-M   'P 1'
#
loop_
_entity.id
_entity.type
_entity.pdbx_description
1 polymer ?
#
loop_
_entity_poly.entity_id
_entity_poly.type
_entity_poly.pdbx_seq_one_letter_code
_entity_poly.pdbx_strand_id
1 'polypeptide(L)'
;MVYDYYLSKNINKRIEDLKLEIGKEKDSMKNKLIRENKNEVNNFYPVQNDLANLPNYSALIKIPFILKKPYTSKDDGEFHILDKKIFENPIVRDKFTGLPIVRPSTWKGHLRFAAERVDWDEKKKKKIIRRLFGSEKDEEKNKEIMQKGRLNFFTTFFKVDPEKDVITPLKRDTRTPARGPIPLEVMKPENKGDFYILYMPYPKGKDFDKEQVNNDLKFLADALQLMFYVYGFSAKKSSGFGVIQEEANESEINVKLDLVKKCNFNTLNDLKSKIDELFEEKGEKE
;
A
#
# COMPACT_ATOMS: atom_id res chain seq x y z
N MET A 1 -5.17 17.41 -18.32
CA MET A 1 -5.81 16.35 -19.12
C MET A 1 -4.82 15.89 -20.20
N VAL A 2 -3.79 15.13 -19.82
CA VAL A 2 -2.74 14.64 -20.76
C VAL A 2 -2.94 13.16 -21.11
N TYR A 3 -3.76 12.44 -20.33
CA TYR A 3 -3.87 10.98 -20.40
C TYR A 3 -4.62 10.42 -21.59
N ASP A 4 -5.33 11.25 -22.35
CA ASP A 4 -6.17 10.76 -23.45
C ASP A 4 -5.74 11.34 -24.81
N TYR A 5 -4.57 12.00 -24.87
CA TYR A 5 -4.07 12.60 -26.12
C TYR A 5 -3.90 11.57 -27.25
N TYR A 6 -3.54 10.33 -26.92
CA TYR A 6 -3.42 9.25 -27.92
C TYR A 6 -4.75 8.87 -28.57
N LEU A 7 -5.90 9.10 -27.90
CA LEU A 7 -7.22 8.85 -28.48
C LEU A 7 -7.54 9.87 -29.60
N SER A 8 -6.87 11.03 -29.62
CA SER A 8 -7.16 12.10 -30.59
C SER A 8 -6.54 11.90 -31.98
N LYS A 9 -5.56 10.99 -32.12
CA LYS A 9 -4.71 10.93 -33.32
C LYS A 9 -5.22 10.08 -34.48
N ASN A 10 -6.32 9.35 -34.34
CA ASN A 10 -6.49 8.13 -35.12
C ASN A 10 -7.96 7.81 -35.52
N ILE A 11 -8.52 8.61 -36.45
CA ILE A 11 -9.96 8.56 -36.80
C ILE A 11 -10.29 7.65 -38.02
N ASN A 12 -9.32 7.09 -38.76
CA ASN A 12 -9.60 6.49 -40.09
C ASN A 12 -9.11 5.04 -40.35
N LYS A 13 -8.88 4.18 -39.33
CA LYS A 13 -8.42 2.77 -39.53
C LYS A 13 -9.40 1.73 -38.94
N ARG A 14 -9.22 0.45 -39.30
CA ARG A 14 -9.96 -0.70 -38.73
C ARG A 14 -9.69 -0.78 -37.22
N ILE A 15 -10.72 -1.07 -36.42
CA ILE A 15 -10.68 -0.95 -34.94
C ILE A 15 -9.51 -1.71 -34.29
N GLU A 16 -9.13 -2.88 -34.81
CA GLU A 16 -8.01 -3.66 -34.26
C GLU A 16 -6.64 -3.03 -34.53
N ASP A 17 -6.43 -2.51 -35.74
CA ASP A 17 -5.20 -1.80 -36.10
C ASP A 17 -5.05 -0.49 -35.32
N LEU A 18 -6.17 0.21 -35.10
CA LEU A 18 -6.23 1.40 -34.25
C LEU A 18 -5.80 1.08 -32.82
N LYS A 19 -6.35 0.01 -32.22
CA LYS A 19 -5.98 -0.43 -30.87
C LYS A 19 -4.48 -0.69 -30.79
N LEU A 20 -3.93 -1.41 -31.77
CA LEU A 20 -2.51 -1.76 -31.82
C LEU A 20 -1.60 -0.53 -31.89
N GLU A 21 -1.95 0.45 -32.72
CA GLU A 21 -1.19 1.69 -32.87
C GLU A 21 -1.27 2.56 -31.61
N ILE A 22 -2.48 2.71 -31.04
CA ILE A 22 -2.71 3.44 -29.79
C ILE A 22 -1.89 2.84 -28.64
N GLY A 23 -1.87 1.51 -28.50
CA GLY A 23 -1.09 0.87 -27.44
C GLY A 23 0.42 1.08 -27.60
N LYS A 24 0.94 1.07 -28.84
CA LYS A 24 2.36 1.39 -29.10
C LYS A 24 2.70 2.84 -28.72
N GLU A 25 1.84 3.79 -29.07
CA GLU A 25 2.04 5.19 -28.67
C GLU A 25 2.00 5.35 -27.14
N LYS A 26 1.04 4.69 -26.48
CA LYS A 26 0.92 4.67 -25.02
C LYS A 26 2.20 4.12 -24.37
N ASP A 27 2.72 3.01 -24.87
CA ASP A 27 3.96 2.41 -24.36
C ASP A 27 5.18 3.32 -24.58
N SER A 28 5.27 3.99 -25.74
CA SER A 28 6.33 4.96 -26.02
C SER A 28 6.28 6.14 -25.05
N MET A 29 5.10 6.72 -24.81
CA MET A 29 4.92 7.81 -23.86
C MET A 29 5.26 7.38 -22.43
N LYS A 30 4.78 6.20 -22.02
CA LYS A 30 5.08 5.63 -20.71
C LYS A 30 6.58 5.45 -20.49
N ASN A 31 7.29 4.88 -21.45
CA ASN A 31 8.75 4.68 -21.35
C ASN A 31 9.51 6.01 -21.23
N LYS A 32 9.02 7.05 -21.91
CA LYS A 32 9.55 8.42 -21.75
C LYS A 32 9.32 8.94 -20.32
N LEU A 33 8.10 8.84 -19.79
CA LEU A 33 7.77 9.27 -18.43
C LEU A 33 8.61 8.55 -17.36
N ILE A 34 8.80 7.23 -17.51
CA ILE A 34 9.62 6.45 -16.57
C ILE A 34 11.06 6.98 -16.57
N ARG A 35 11.66 7.20 -17.75
CA ARG A 35 13.03 7.71 -17.85
C ARG A 35 13.19 9.07 -17.20
N GLU A 36 12.22 9.95 -17.39
CA GLU A 36 12.25 11.32 -16.85
C GLU A 36 12.02 11.34 -15.32
N ASN A 37 11.08 10.55 -14.80
CA ASN A 37 10.57 10.71 -13.44
C ASN A 37 11.05 9.64 -12.44
N LYS A 38 11.76 8.59 -12.88
CA LYS A 38 12.13 7.44 -12.02
C LYS A 38 12.87 7.83 -10.73
N ASN A 39 13.66 8.88 -10.77
CA ASN A 39 14.43 9.35 -9.61
C ASN A 39 13.69 10.42 -8.79
N GLU A 40 12.65 11.04 -9.34
CA GLU A 40 11.89 12.11 -8.69
C GLU A 40 10.81 11.58 -7.73
N VAL A 41 10.54 10.27 -7.74
CA VAL A 41 9.52 9.66 -6.87
C VAL A 41 9.75 9.90 -5.38
N ASN A 42 11.01 10.15 -5.00
CA ASN A 42 11.37 10.42 -3.62
C ASN A 42 10.68 11.69 -3.07
N ASN A 43 10.28 12.62 -3.95
CA ASN A 43 9.56 13.85 -3.58
C ASN A 43 8.11 13.59 -3.14
N PHE A 44 7.54 12.41 -3.42
CA PHE A 44 6.19 12.03 -2.97
C PHE A 44 6.18 11.40 -1.58
N TYR A 45 7.35 11.10 -1.00
CA TYR A 45 7.45 10.51 0.33
C TYR A 45 7.57 11.59 1.40
N PRO A 46 6.88 11.42 2.54
CA PRO A 46 7.02 12.33 3.66
C PRO A 46 8.41 12.19 4.27
N VAL A 47 8.99 13.31 4.69
CA VAL A 47 10.25 13.37 5.41
C VAL A 47 10.03 13.70 6.89
N GLN A 48 11.05 13.48 7.70
CA GLN A 48 10.98 13.74 9.15
C GLN A 48 10.56 15.19 9.47
N ASN A 49 11.01 16.17 8.68
CA ASN A 49 10.66 17.58 8.87
C ASN A 49 9.17 17.86 8.67
N ASP A 50 8.45 17.05 7.89
CA ASP A 50 7.01 17.23 7.70
C ASP A 50 6.24 17.00 9.00
N LEU A 51 6.76 16.15 9.90
CA LEU A 51 6.14 15.88 11.20
C LEU A 51 6.23 17.07 12.15
N ALA A 52 7.20 17.98 11.97
CA ALA A 52 7.37 19.12 12.87
C ALA A 52 6.12 20.03 12.89
N ASN A 53 5.40 20.10 11.76
CA ASN A 53 4.19 20.89 11.58
C ASN A 53 2.90 20.12 11.90
N LEU A 54 3.00 18.83 12.26
CA LEU A 54 1.84 18.02 12.61
C LEU A 54 1.48 18.16 14.09
N PRO A 55 0.23 17.85 14.47
CA PRO A 55 -0.16 17.85 15.87
C PRO A 55 0.64 16.83 16.69
N ASN A 56 0.83 17.13 17.96
CA ASN A 56 1.41 16.20 18.92
C ASN A 56 0.68 14.85 18.87
N TYR A 57 1.46 13.79 19.04
CA TYR A 57 1.10 12.38 18.93
C TYR A 57 0.87 11.87 17.49
N SER A 58 1.24 12.65 16.47
CA SER A 58 1.32 12.13 15.10
C SER A 58 2.56 11.24 14.97
N ALA A 59 2.45 10.15 14.24
CA ALA A 59 3.53 9.20 14.03
C ALA A 59 3.67 8.80 12.56
N LEU A 60 4.87 8.87 12.02
CA LEU A 60 5.21 8.37 10.69
C LEU A 60 6.02 7.10 10.84
N ILE A 61 5.53 6.02 10.25
CA ILE A 61 6.24 4.74 10.18
C ILE A 61 6.71 4.56 8.74
N LYS A 62 8.02 4.31 8.58
CA LYS A 62 8.67 3.94 7.33
C LYS A 62 9.20 2.52 7.45
N ILE A 63 8.86 1.69 6.48
CA ILE A 63 9.31 0.30 6.38
C ILE A 63 9.80 0.05 4.95
N PRO A 64 11.12 0.14 4.69
CA PRO A 64 11.72 -0.43 3.50
C PRO A 64 11.52 -1.94 3.53
N PHE A 65 11.12 -2.54 2.42
CA PHE A 65 10.87 -3.98 2.35
C PHE A 65 11.43 -4.61 1.09
N ILE A 66 11.69 -5.90 1.19
CA ILE A 66 12.04 -6.78 0.08
C ILE A 66 10.93 -7.82 -0.06
N LEU A 67 10.42 -8.02 -1.28
CA LEU A 67 9.39 -9.03 -1.54
C LEU A 67 9.97 -10.44 -1.34
N LYS A 68 9.37 -11.23 -0.45
CA LYS A 68 9.64 -12.67 -0.31
C LYS A 68 8.82 -13.48 -1.32
N LYS A 69 7.61 -13.01 -1.63
CA LYS A 69 6.73 -13.59 -2.65
C LYS A 69 6.30 -12.53 -3.67
N PRO A 70 5.98 -12.93 -4.91
CA PRO A 70 5.65 -11.98 -5.96
C PRO A 70 4.50 -11.07 -5.56
N TYR A 71 4.51 -9.84 -6.05
CA TYR A 71 3.40 -8.90 -5.92
C TYR A 71 2.74 -8.70 -7.28
N THR A 72 1.41 -8.78 -7.30
CA THR A 72 0.60 -8.37 -8.44
C THR A 72 -0.59 -7.54 -7.99
N SER A 73 -1.03 -6.67 -8.87
CA SER A 73 -2.27 -5.92 -8.79
C SER A 73 -2.93 -5.97 -10.16
N LYS A 74 -4.23 -5.67 -10.22
CA LYS A 74 -4.94 -5.57 -11.49
C LYS A 74 -5.12 -4.10 -11.82
N ASP A 75 -4.51 -3.66 -12.91
CA ASP A 75 -4.87 -2.39 -13.52
C ASP A 75 -6.13 -2.58 -14.36
N ASP A 76 -7.08 -1.66 -14.21
CA ASP A 76 -8.28 -1.61 -15.06
C ASP A 76 -8.07 -0.65 -16.25
N GLY A 77 -6.82 -0.26 -16.51
CA GLY A 77 -6.45 0.60 -17.63
C GLY A 77 -6.72 -0.05 -18.99
N GLU A 78 -7.07 0.77 -19.98
CA GLU A 78 -7.37 0.29 -21.33
C GLU A 78 -6.09 0.12 -22.17
N PHE A 79 -6.11 -0.75 -23.17
CA PHE A 79 -5.06 -0.89 -24.20
C PHE A 79 -3.65 -1.22 -23.66
N HIS A 80 -3.53 -2.21 -22.77
CA HIS A 80 -2.22 -2.82 -22.49
C HIS A 80 -1.91 -3.78 -23.63
N ILE A 81 -0.86 -3.50 -24.40
CA ILE A 81 -0.48 -4.33 -25.55
C ILE A 81 0.81 -5.05 -25.25
N LEU A 82 0.79 -6.36 -25.45
CA LEU A 82 1.94 -7.22 -25.29
C LEU A 82 1.95 -8.21 -26.44
N ASP A 83 3.08 -8.31 -27.15
CA ASP A 83 3.24 -9.22 -28.28
C ASP A 83 2.12 -9.11 -29.33
N LYS A 84 1.71 -7.86 -29.63
CA LYS A 84 0.61 -7.50 -30.56
C LYS A 84 -0.79 -7.96 -30.13
N LYS A 85 -0.97 -8.41 -28.89
CA LYS A 85 -2.26 -8.78 -28.30
C LYS A 85 -2.59 -7.92 -27.09
N ILE A 86 -3.89 -7.80 -26.79
CA ILE A 86 -4.35 -7.15 -25.56
C ILE A 86 -3.94 -8.02 -24.39
N PHE A 87 -3.23 -7.43 -23.43
CA PHE A 87 -2.79 -8.07 -22.21
C PHE A 87 -3.79 -7.81 -21.10
N GLU A 88 -4.36 -8.88 -20.55
CA GLU A 88 -5.53 -8.77 -19.66
C GLU A 88 -5.20 -8.51 -18.19
N ASN A 89 -3.99 -8.85 -17.73
CA ASN A 89 -3.62 -8.75 -16.31
C ASN A 89 -2.38 -7.89 -16.06
N PRO A 90 -2.38 -6.61 -16.50
CA PRO A 90 -1.32 -5.64 -16.21
C PRO A 90 -1.28 -5.28 -14.73
N ILE A 91 -0.07 -4.97 -14.26
CA ILE A 91 0.12 -4.37 -12.94
C ILE A 91 -0.27 -2.90 -12.97
N VAL A 92 -0.85 -2.44 -11.87
CA VAL A 92 -1.19 -1.03 -11.69
C VAL A 92 0.05 -0.16 -11.78
N ARG A 93 -0.07 0.93 -12.53
CA ARG A 93 0.96 1.96 -12.64
C ARG A 93 0.47 3.32 -12.17
N ASP A 94 1.38 4.11 -11.64
CA ASP A 94 1.13 5.52 -11.41
C ASP A 94 1.00 6.23 -12.76
N LYS A 95 0.02 7.14 -12.84
CA LYS A 95 -0.28 7.84 -14.06
C LYS A 95 0.87 8.78 -14.42
N PHE A 96 1.40 9.54 -13.46
CA PHE A 96 2.39 10.59 -13.71
C PHE A 96 3.75 10.01 -14.11
N THR A 97 4.23 9.02 -13.36
CA THR A 97 5.57 8.45 -13.52
C THR A 97 5.62 7.23 -14.45
N GLY A 98 4.49 6.56 -14.68
CA GLY A 98 4.41 5.30 -15.43
C GLY A 98 4.97 4.08 -14.68
N LEU A 99 5.47 4.25 -13.46
CA LEU A 99 6.06 3.19 -12.64
C LEU A 99 5.00 2.27 -12.04
N PRO A 100 5.29 0.97 -11.82
CA PRO A 100 4.41 0.10 -11.04
C PRO A 100 4.28 0.59 -9.61
N ILE A 101 3.06 0.51 -9.06
CA ILE A 101 2.78 0.99 -7.71
C ILE A 101 1.92 0.05 -6.88
N VAL A 102 2.02 0.22 -5.55
CA VAL A 102 0.95 -0.15 -4.63
C VAL A 102 0.15 1.10 -4.27
N ARG A 103 -1.15 1.11 -4.58
CA ARG A 103 -2.01 2.26 -4.30
C ARG A 103 -2.24 2.43 -2.79
N PRO A 104 -2.42 3.66 -2.28
CA PRO A 104 -2.84 3.89 -0.89
C PRO A 104 -4.11 3.13 -0.49
N SER A 105 -5.08 3.02 -1.40
CA SER A 105 -6.30 2.24 -1.17
C SER A 105 -6.04 0.74 -1.06
N THR A 106 -5.07 0.22 -1.81
CA THR A 106 -4.62 -1.17 -1.73
C THR A 106 -4.00 -1.44 -0.37
N TRP A 107 -3.10 -0.58 0.11
CA TRP A 107 -2.53 -0.69 1.44
C TRP A 107 -3.60 -0.65 2.53
N LYS A 108 -4.50 0.33 2.47
CA LYS A 108 -5.61 0.48 3.42
C LYS A 108 -6.47 -0.78 3.49
N GLY A 109 -6.85 -1.34 2.34
CA GLY A 109 -7.69 -2.53 2.28
C GLY A 109 -7.01 -3.78 2.86
N HIS A 110 -5.74 -3.99 2.55
CA HIS A 110 -4.98 -5.13 3.08
C HIS A 110 -4.72 -4.99 4.58
N LEU A 111 -4.37 -3.80 5.04
CA LEU A 111 -4.11 -3.56 6.46
C LEU A 111 -5.40 -3.65 7.28
N ARG A 112 -6.54 -3.16 6.78
CA ARG A 112 -7.84 -3.33 7.45
C ARG A 112 -8.21 -4.81 7.57
N PHE A 113 -8.01 -5.59 6.51
CA PHE A 113 -8.23 -7.04 6.52
C PHE A 113 -7.34 -7.77 7.54
N ALA A 114 -6.08 -7.36 7.67
CA ALA A 114 -5.16 -7.91 8.67
C ALA A 114 -5.57 -7.48 10.10
N ALA A 115 -5.96 -6.21 10.28
CA ALA A 115 -6.41 -5.67 11.55
C ALA A 115 -7.62 -6.43 12.13
N GLU A 116 -8.57 -6.87 11.29
CA GLU A 116 -9.70 -7.70 11.74
C GLU A 116 -9.28 -9.04 12.37
N ARG A 117 -8.09 -9.54 12.02
CA ARG A 117 -7.54 -10.83 12.45
C ARG A 117 -6.51 -10.72 13.57
N VAL A 118 -6.25 -9.51 14.04
CA VAL A 118 -5.45 -9.27 15.24
C VAL A 118 -6.15 -9.88 16.44
N ASP A 119 -5.40 -10.62 17.25
CA ASP A 119 -5.89 -11.33 18.45
C ASP A 119 -5.99 -10.39 19.65
N TRP A 120 -7.02 -9.56 19.65
CA TRP A 120 -7.37 -8.61 20.72
C TRP A 120 -8.85 -8.76 21.06
N ASP A 121 -9.23 -8.33 22.27
CA ASP A 121 -10.64 -8.27 22.69
C ASP A 121 -11.52 -7.63 21.59
N GLU A 122 -12.57 -8.34 21.19
CA GLU A 122 -13.42 -7.97 20.04
C GLU A 122 -14.02 -6.57 20.17
N LYS A 123 -14.44 -6.17 21.37
CA LYS A 123 -15.03 -4.84 21.60
C LYS A 123 -13.98 -3.74 21.47
N LYS A 124 -12.80 -3.92 22.06
CA LYS A 124 -11.66 -2.99 21.95
C LYS A 124 -11.16 -2.90 20.51
N LYS A 125 -10.97 -4.05 19.84
CA LYS A 125 -10.52 -4.17 18.45
C LYS A 125 -11.43 -3.37 17.50
N LYS A 126 -12.74 -3.58 17.56
CA LYS A 126 -13.71 -2.85 16.71
C LYS A 126 -13.62 -1.33 16.89
N LYS A 127 -13.46 -0.86 18.14
CA LYS A 127 -13.26 0.57 18.43
C LYS A 127 -11.96 1.10 17.80
N ILE A 128 -10.84 0.39 17.98
CA ILE A 128 -9.55 0.79 17.39
C ILE A 128 -9.62 0.81 15.86
N ILE A 129 -10.15 -0.23 15.22
CA ILE A 129 -10.31 -0.31 13.75
C ILE A 129 -11.12 0.88 13.23
N ARG A 130 -12.25 1.21 13.86
CA ARG A 130 -13.07 2.36 13.47
C ARG A 130 -12.29 3.67 13.53
N ARG A 131 -11.46 3.88 14.56
CA ARG A 131 -10.63 5.08 14.70
C ARG A 131 -9.51 5.13 13.66
N LEU A 132 -8.82 4.02 13.43
CA LEU A 132 -7.71 3.93 12.50
C LEU A 132 -8.17 4.12 11.05
N PHE A 133 -9.23 3.43 10.63
CA PHE A 133 -9.65 3.35 9.23
C PHE A 133 -10.85 4.25 8.88
N GLY A 134 -11.59 4.73 9.88
CA GLY A 134 -12.85 5.43 9.73
C GLY A 134 -14.07 4.49 9.71
N SER A 135 -15.25 5.07 9.91
CA SER A 135 -16.54 4.35 9.85
C SER A 135 -16.92 3.97 8.41
N GLU A 136 -17.63 2.85 8.25
CA GLU A 136 -18.21 2.44 6.97
C GLU A 136 -19.45 3.29 6.64
N LYS A 137 -19.78 3.42 5.35
CA LYS A 137 -20.92 4.21 4.88
C LYS A 137 -22.27 3.60 5.29
N ASP A 138 -22.31 2.29 5.55
CA ASP A 138 -23.56 1.53 5.75
C ASP A 138 -24.06 1.54 7.21
N GLU A 139 -23.42 2.30 8.12
CA GLU A 139 -23.99 2.62 9.44
C GLU A 139 -25.09 3.71 9.31
N GLU A 140 -26.00 3.55 8.36
CA GLU A 140 -27.05 4.51 7.94
C GLU A 140 -28.03 4.94 9.05
N LYS A 141 -27.99 4.30 10.22
CA LYS A 141 -28.88 4.65 11.34
C LYS A 141 -28.34 5.77 12.24
N ASN A 142 -27.06 6.12 12.16
CA ASN A 142 -26.48 7.21 12.94
C ASN A 142 -25.69 8.16 12.03
N LYS A 143 -26.40 9.04 11.32
CA LYS A 143 -25.84 10.11 10.46
C LYS A 143 -24.89 11.08 11.18
N GLU A 144 -24.77 11.02 12.49
CA GLU A 144 -24.20 12.15 13.23
C GLU A 144 -22.67 12.29 13.19
N ILE A 145 -21.85 11.27 12.93
CA ILE A 145 -20.42 11.53 12.68
C ILE A 145 -19.80 10.46 11.77
N MET A 146 -19.73 10.73 10.46
CA MET A 146 -18.84 10.00 9.55
C MET A 146 -17.40 10.36 9.93
N GLN A 147 -16.74 9.48 10.70
CA GLN A 147 -15.42 9.77 11.24
C GLN A 147 -14.35 9.40 10.21
N LYS A 148 -13.57 10.40 9.79
CA LYS A 148 -12.34 10.17 9.03
C LYS A 148 -11.37 9.33 9.87
N GLY A 149 -10.77 8.31 9.26
CA GLY A 149 -9.75 7.50 9.92
C GLY A 149 -8.47 8.29 10.21
N ARG A 150 -7.72 7.82 11.20
CA ARG A 150 -6.44 8.40 11.65
C ARG A 150 -5.24 7.98 10.80
N LEU A 151 -5.39 6.96 9.95
CA LEU A 151 -4.32 6.47 9.07
C LEU A 151 -4.37 7.11 7.69
N ASN A 152 -3.23 7.65 7.26
CA ASN A 152 -2.98 8.13 5.92
C ASN A 152 -1.89 7.28 5.27
N PHE A 153 -2.19 6.75 4.08
CA PHE A 153 -1.33 5.81 3.37
C PHE A 153 -0.66 6.50 2.20
N PHE A 154 0.58 6.15 1.94
CA PHE A 154 1.34 6.67 0.80
C PHE A 154 1.46 5.62 -0.30
N THR A 155 1.69 6.07 -1.52
CA THR A 155 1.94 5.20 -2.66
C THR A 155 3.33 4.59 -2.54
N THR A 156 3.44 3.29 -2.77
CA THR A 156 4.76 2.65 -2.94
C THR A 156 5.08 2.59 -4.43
N PHE A 157 6.25 3.09 -4.83
CA PHE A 157 6.74 3.01 -6.20
C PHE A 157 7.79 1.91 -6.34
N PHE A 158 7.63 1.05 -7.34
CA PHE A 158 8.68 0.12 -7.73
C PHE A 158 9.57 0.76 -8.80
N LYS A 159 10.88 0.86 -8.52
CA LYS A 159 11.88 1.45 -9.42
C LYS A 159 12.41 0.45 -10.46
N VAL A 160 11.79 -0.72 -10.58
CA VAL A 160 12.14 -1.76 -11.56
C VAL A 160 10.90 -2.13 -12.35
N ASP A 161 11.09 -2.59 -13.58
CA ASP A 161 9.99 -3.01 -14.44
C ASP A 161 9.41 -4.34 -13.94
N PRO A 162 8.08 -4.54 -14.08
CA PRO A 162 7.46 -5.80 -13.73
C PRO A 162 7.81 -6.86 -14.78
N GLU A 163 7.81 -8.12 -14.36
CA GLU A 163 8.07 -9.26 -15.22
C GLU A 163 6.79 -10.01 -15.57
N LYS A 164 6.84 -10.77 -16.66
CA LYS A 164 5.76 -11.68 -17.03
C LYS A 164 5.79 -12.92 -16.12
N ASP A 165 4.62 -13.34 -15.69
CA ASP A 165 4.39 -14.61 -15.02
C ASP A 165 3.16 -15.29 -15.60
N VAL A 166 2.98 -16.56 -15.26
CA VAL A 166 1.88 -17.38 -15.76
C VAL A 166 1.28 -18.18 -14.62
N ILE A 167 -0.03 -18.09 -14.45
CA ILE A 167 -0.79 -18.94 -13.52
C ILE A 167 -1.65 -19.90 -14.33
N THR A 168 -1.52 -21.18 -14.04
CA THR A 168 -2.37 -22.23 -14.64
C THR A 168 -3.30 -22.80 -13.59
N PRO A 169 -4.60 -22.42 -13.59
CA PRO A 169 -5.56 -22.97 -12.65
C PRO A 169 -5.77 -24.46 -12.90
N LEU A 170 -5.71 -25.26 -11.84
CA LEU A 170 -5.89 -26.71 -11.90
C LEU A 170 -7.28 -27.09 -11.37
N LYS A 171 -7.91 -28.10 -11.97
CA LYS A 171 -9.09 -28.74 -11.40
C LYS A 171 -8.65 -29.54 -10.16
N ARG A 172 -9.42 -29.45 -9.08
CA ARG A 172 -9.03 -30.02 -7.77
C ARG A 172 -9.07 -31.54 -7.75
N ASP A 173 -10.02 -32.12 -8.48
CA ASP A 173 -10.28 -33.55 -8.63
C ASP A 173 -9.22 -34.26 -9.45
N THR A 174 -8.86 -33.71 -10.62
CA THR A 174 -7.96 -34.35 -11.57
C THR A 174 -6.54 -33.81 -11.53
N ARG A 175 -6.30 -32.67 -10.84
CA ARG A 175 -5.06 -31.88 -10.90
C ARG A 175 -4.64 -31.48 -12.32
N THR A 176 -5.54 -31.55 -13.30
CA THR A 176 -5.28 -31.12 -14.69
C THR A 176 -5.66 -29.65 -14.88
N PRO A 177 -5.11 -28.95 -15.90
CA PRO A 177 -5.50 -27.58 -16.19
C PRO A 177 -7.02 -27.43 -16.37
N ALA A 178 -7.62 -26.54 -15.57
CA ALA A 178 -9.04 -26.19 -15.67
C ALA A 178 -9.29 -25.21 -16.82
N ARG A 179 -8.31 -24.34 -17.08
CA ARG A 179 -8.26 -23.43 -18.22
C ARG A 179 -6.81 -23.22 -18.65
N GLY A 180 -6.61 -22.60 -19.81
CA GLY A 180 -5.29 -22.28 -20.33
C GLY A 180 -4.47 -21.40 -19.38
N PRO A 181 -3.14 -21.32 -19.59
CA PRO A 181 -2.26 -20.51 -18.77
C PRO A 181 -2.65 -19.03 -18.87
N ILE A 182 -2.72 -18.35 -17.72
CA ILE A 182 -3.14 -16.96 -17.63
C ILE A 182 -1.89 -16.12 -17.40
N PRO A 183 -1.48 -15.31 -18.38
CA PRO A 183 -0.34 -14.45 -18.20
C PRO A 183 -0.72 -13.25 -17.33
N LEU A 184 0.22 -12.81 -16.49
CA LEU A 184 0.06 -11.67 -15.60
C LEU A 184 1.40 -10.96 -15.38
N GLU A 185 1.34 -9.67 -15.10
CA GLU A 185 2.50 -8.91 -14.66
C GLU A 185 2.68 -9.03 -13.15
N VAL A 186 3.92 -9.25 -12.73
CA VAL A 186 4.30 -9.37 -11.32
C VAL A 186 5.58 -8.59 -11.04
N MET A 187 5.68 -8.02 -9.86
CA MET A 187 6.97 -7.76 -9.24
C MET A 187 7.46 -9.08 -8.66
N LYS A 188 8.65 -9.53 -9.06
CA LYS A 188 9.22 -10.79 -8.59
C LYS A 188 9.72 -10.66 -7.14
N PRO A 189 9.99 -11.79 -6.46
CA PRO A 189 10.73 -11.78 -5.22
C PRO A 189 12.05 -11.00 -5.36
N GLU A 190 12.60 -10.53 -4.25
CA GLU A 190 13.80 -9.68 -4.16
C GLU A 190 13.63 -8.24 -4.66
N ASN A 191 12.50 -7.89 -5.30
CA ASN A 191 12.22 -6.50 -5.62
C ASN A 191 11.93 -5.69 -4.35
N LYS A 192 12.44 -4.46 -4.33
CA LYS A 192 12.38 -3.53 -3.19
C LYS A 192 11.26 -2.52 -3.33
N GLY A 193 10.71 -2.08 -2.20
CA GLY A 193 9.79 -0.96 -2.12
C GLY A 193 9.82 -0.32 -0.73
N ASP A 194 9.27 0.88 -0.65
CA ASP A 194 9.13 1.59 0.63
C ASP A 194 7.65 1.73 1.00
N PHE A 195 7.31 1.28 2.21
CA PHE A 195 6.00 1.50 2.80
C PHE A 195 6.07 2.67 3.78
N TYR A 196 5.15 3.63 3.62
CA TYR A 196 4.96 4.73 4.56
C TYR A 196 3.50 4.77 5.01
N ILE A 197 3.31 4.96 6.32
CA ILE A 197 2.01 5.22 6.90
C ILE A 197 2.11 6.32 7.96
N LEU A 198 1.21 7.30 7.86
CA LEU A 198 1.10 8.40 8.82
C LEU A 198 -0.14 8.17 9.70
N TYR A 199 0.10 8.00 11.00
CA TYR A 199 -0.91 8.12 12.04
C TYR A 199 -1.05 9.58 12.45
N MET A 200 -2.26 10.12 12.38
CA MET A 200 -2.62 11.43 12.88
C MET A 200 -3.72 11.27 13.94
N PRO A 201 -3.56 11.79 15.16
CA PRO A 201 -4.52 11.57 16.26
C PRO A 201 -5.87 12.28 16.04
N TYR A 202 -6.05 12.97 14.91
CA TYR A 202 -7.24 13.69 14.54
C TYR A 202 -8.10 12.91 13.52
N PRO A 203 -9.43 13.00 13.60
CA PRO A 203 -10.21 13.80 14.55
C PRO A 203 -10.11 13.25 16.00
N LYS A 204 -9.91 14.18 16.95
CA LYS A 204 -10.01 13.87 18.38
C LYS A 204 -11.50 13.69 18.69
N GLY A 205 -11.89 12.49 19.08
CA GLY A 205 -13.24 12.24 19.57
C GLY A 205 -13.45 12.91 20.93
N LYS A 206 -14.70 12.93 21.42
CA LYS A 206 -15.02 13.46 22.76
C LYS A 206 -14.24 12.72 23.87
N ASP A 207 -13.98 11.43 23.66
CA ASP A 207 -13.27 10.56 24.60
C ASP A 207 -11.77 10.42 24.26
N PHE A 208 -11.16 11.46 23.67
CA PHE A 208 -9.75 11.38 23.31
C PHE A 208 -8.86 11.30 24.56
N ASP A 209 -8.07 10.24 24.63
CA ASP A 209 -7.07 10.00 25.67
C ASP A 209 -5.69 9.77 25.03
N LYS A 210 -4.62 10.20 25.71
CA LYS A 210 -3.23 9.97 25.29
C LYS A 210 -2.91 8.47 25.27
N GLU A 211 -3.40 7.68 26.22
CA GLU A 211 -3.19 6.22 26.22
C GLU A 211 -3.80 5.57 24.98
N GLN A 212 -4.83 6.18 24.41
CA GLN A 212 -5.45 5.73 23.18
C GLN A 212 -4.46 5.74 22.00
N VAL A 213 -3.53 6.69 21.96
CA VAL A 213 -2.49 6.75 20.91
C VAL A 213 -1.56 5.56 21.01
N ASN A 214 -1.05 5.26 22.21
CA ASN A 214 -0.17 4.11 22.42
C ASN A 214 -0.88 2.81 22.03
N ASN A 215 -2.12 2.62 22.50
CA ASN A 215 -2.94 1.46 22.13
C ASN A 215 -3.20 1.36 20.62
N ASP A 216 -3.52 2.48 19.95
CA ASP A 216 -3.73 2.53 18.51
C ASP A 216 -2.46 2.12 17.74
N LEU A 217 -1.28 2.60 18.16
CA LEU A 217 0.00 2.30 17.52
C LEU A 217 0.46 0.85 17.78
N LYS A 218 0.27 0.32 18.99
CA LYS A 218 0.55 -1.10 19.30
C LYS A 218 -0.32 -2.05 18.50
N PHE A 219 -1.61 -1.73 18.39
CA PHE A 219 -2.54 -2.50 17.55
C PHE A 219 -2.16 -2.40 16.07
N LEU A 220 -1.76 -1.22 15.61
CA LEU A 220 -1.24 -1.03 14.25
C LEU A 220 0.00 -1.89 13.99
N ALA A 221 0.92 -2.00 14.94
CA ALA A 221 2.09 -2.86 14.81
C ALA A 221 1.71 -4.34 14.61
N ASP A 222 0.74 -4.86 15.37
CA ASP A 222 0.21 -6.23 15.16
C ASP A 222 -0.41 -6.41 13.78
N ALA A 223 -1.23 -5.44 13.36
CA ALA A 223 -1.87 -5.50 12.05
C ALA A 223 -0.84 -5.46 10.92
N LEU A 224 0.23 -4.68 11.07
CA LEU A 224 1.34 -4.62 10.11
C LEU A 224 2.09 -5.95 10.04
N GLN A 225 2.41 -6.59 11.17
CA GLN A 225 3.05 -7.91 11.20
C GLN A 225 2.21 -8.95 10.45
N LEU A 226 0.91 -9.04 10.76
CA LEU A 226 0.00 -9.96 10.07
C LEU A 226 -0.11 -9.66 8.58
N MET A 227 -0.21 -8.38 8.20
CA MET A 227 -0.27 -7.99 6.79
C MET A 227 1.00 -8.38 6.04
N PHE A 228 2.18 -8.10 6.61
CA PHE A 228 3.45 -8.24 5.92
C PHE A 228 3.99 -9.67 5.89
N TYR A 229 3.85 -10.42 6.99
CA TYR A 229 4.48 -11.73 7.15
C TYR A 229 3.52 -12.90 6.94
N VAL A 230 2.20 -12.69 7.12
CA VAL A 230 1.21 -13.79 7.06
C VAL A 230 0.33 -13.68 5.81
N TYR A 231 -0.38 -12.57 5.65
CA TYR A 231 -1.41 -12.46 4.60
C TYR A 231 -0.87 -11.92 3.27
N GLY A 232 0.04 -10.96 3.31
CA GLY A 232 0.52 -10.23 2.14
C GLY A 232 -0.44 -9.14 1.65
N PHE A 233 0.08 -8.26 0.78
CA PHE A 233 -0.64 -7.07 0.28
C PHE A 233 -0.98 -7.10 -1.23
N SER A 234 -1.08 -8.29 -1.83
CA SER A 234 -1.35 -8.46 -3.26
C SER A 234 -2.80 -8.88 -3.57
N ALA A 235 -3.26 -8.59 -4.79
CA ALA A 235 -4.54 -9.08 -5.32
C ALA A 235 -4.70 -10.62 -5.24
N LYS A 236 -3.59 -11.38 -5.20
CA LYS A 236 -3.58 -12.84 -5.07
C LYS A 236 -3.06 -13.34 -3.71
N LYS A 237 -3.34 -12.60 -2.63
CA LYS A 237 -2.93 -12.95 -1.25
C LYS A 237 -3.31 -14.36 -0.79
N SER A 238 -4.43 -14.93 -1.26
CA SER A 238 -4.82 -16.32 -0.96
C SER A 238 -3.85 -17.38 -1.53
N SER A 239 -3.03 -17.01 -2.51
CA SER A 239 -1.93 -17.82 -3.05
C SER A 239 -0.58 -17.41 -2.45
N GLY A 240 -0.56 -16.59 -1.39
CA GLY A 240 0.61 -16.11 -0.67
C GLY A 240 1.32 -14.90 -1.30
N PHE A 241 0.74 -14.24 -2.31
CA PHE A 241 1.40 -13.11 -2.98
C PHE A 241 1.51 -11.89 -2.06
N GLY A 242 2.59 -11.11 -2.21
CA GLY A 242 2.82 -9.86 -1.50
C GLY A 242 3.29 -10.01 -0.05
N VAL A 243 3.86 -11.16 0.31
CA VAL A 243 4.58 -11.35 1.59
C VAL A 243 6.01 -10.81 1.45
N ILE A 244 6.53 -10.17 2.49
CA ILE A 244 7.88 -9.60 2.52
C ILE A 244 8.86 -10.46 3.33
N GLN A 245 10.16 -10.20 3.18
CA GLN A 245 11.19 -10.74 4.05
C GLN A 245 11.02 -10.18 5.47
N GLU A 246 11.48 -10.92 6.49
CA GLU A 246 11.29 -10.51 7.89
C GLU A 246 12.20 -9.34 8.27
N GLU A 247 13.39 -9.29 7.66
CA GLU A 247 14.35 -8.22 7.80
C GLU A 247 13.77 -6.93 7.22
N ALA A 248 13.53 -5.96 8.11
CA ALA A 248 13.02 -4.63 7.81
C ALA A 248 14.12 -3.60 8.12
N ASN A 249 15.32 -3.80 7.55
CA ASN A 249 16.46 -2.92 7.77
C ASN A 249 16.12 -1.47 7.40
N GLU A 250 16.64 -0.52 8.18
CA GLU A 250 16.37 0.92 8.03
C GLU A 250 14.91 1.33 8.27
N SER A 251 14.12 0.47 8.90
CA SER A 251 12.78 0.86 9.34
C SER A 251 12.84 1.80 10.53
N GLU A 252 11.95 2.77 10.51
CA GLU A 252 11.91 3.83 11.52
C GLU A 252 10.48 4.23 11.84
N ILE A 253 10.29 4.63 13.09
CA ILE A 253 9.10 5.31 13.57
C ILE A 253 9.53 6.68 14.11
N ASN A 254 8.90 7.72 13.56
CA ASN A 254 9.08 9.10 14.00
C ASN A 254 7.78 9.54 14.68
N VAL A 255 7.85 10.02 15.92
CA VAL A 255 6.69 10.47 16.69
C VAL A 255 6.86 11.95 17.04
N LYS A 256 5.89 12.77 16.66
CA LYS A 256 5.82 14.16 17.06
C LYS A 256 5.31 14.24 18.49
N LEU A 257 6.17 14.57 19.44
CA LEU A 257 5.79 15.02 20.78
C LEU A 257 6.06 16.53 20.85
N ASP A 258 6.71 17.03 21.90
CA ASP A 258 7.17 18.43 21.92
C ASP A 258 8.25 18.64 20.86
N LEU A 259 9.17 17.67 20.76
CA LEU A 259 10.11 17.49 19.66
C LEU A 259 9.77 16.20 18.88
N VAL A 260 10.33 16.06 17.68
CA VAL A 260 10.22 14.80 16.91
C VAL A 260 11.22 13.81 17.50
N LYS A 261 10.73 12.70 18.05
CA LYS A 261 11.54 11.57 18.47
C LYS A 261 11.57 10.53 17.37
N LYS A 262 12.73 9.92 17.14
CA LYS A 262 12.95 8.88 16.13
C LYS A 262 13.46 7.62 16.81
N CYS A 263 12.89 6.47 16.45
CA CYS A 263 13.42 5.17 16.80
C CYS A 263 13.54 4.29 15.55
N ASN A 264 14.63 3.53 15.46
CA ASN A 264 14.81 2.53 14.42
C ASN A 264 14.44 1.14 14.95
N PHE A 265 14.03 0.25 14.04
CA PHE A 265 13.78 -1.16 14.34
C PHE A 265 14.19 -2.02 13.14
N ASN A 266 14.60 -3.26 13.41
CA ASN A 266 15.07 -4.18 12.36
C ASN A 266 14.01 -5.19 11.95
N THR A 267 13.03 -5.45 12.83
CA THR A 267 11.91 -6.35 12.55
C THR A 267 10.61 -5.72 13.03
N LEU A 268 9.48 -6.06 12.41
CA LEU A 268 8.18 -5.58 12.89
C LEU A 268 7.81 -6.13 14.26
N ASN A 269 8.46 -7.21 14.71
CA ASN A 269 8.29 -7.76 16.06
C ASN A 269 8.76 -6.77 17.13
N ASP A 270 9.81 -5.99 16.84
CA ASP A 270 10.38 -5.01 17.77
C ASP A 270 9.56 -3.71 17.85
N LEU A 271 8.70 -3.43 16.85
CA LEU A 271 8.01 -2.15 16.72
C LEU A 271 7.17 -1.81 17.95
N LYS A 272 6.51 -2.80 18.58
CA LYS A 272 5.73 -2.57 19.80
C LYS A 272 6.59 -2.09 20.97
N SER A 273 7.71 -2.77 21.21
CA SER A 273 8.66 -2.39 22.26
C SER A 273 9.24 -1.01 21.99
N LYS A 274 9.52 -0.68 20.72
CA LYS A 274 9.97 0.67 20.34
C LYS A 274 8.91 1.75 20.52
N ILE A 275 7.63 1.42 20.34
CA ILE A 275 6.54 2.32 20.69
C ILE A 275 6.55 2.57 22.20
N ASP A 276 6.67 1.54 23.03
CA ASP A 276 6.71 1.71 24.50
C ASP A 276 7.84 2.63 24.96
N GLU A 277 9.07 2.38 24.49
CA GLU A 277 10.24 3.22 24.76
C GLU A 277 9.98 4.71 24.46
N LEU A 278 9.31 5.01 23.33
CA LEU A 278 9.03 6.40 22.92
C LEU A 278 8.01 7.13 23.81
N PHE A 279 7.09 6.39 24.44
CA PHE A 279 6.04 6.96 25.29
C PHE A 279 6.37 6.93 26.79
N GLU A 280 7.24 6.02 27.26
CA GLU A 280 7.68 5.94 28.66
C GLU A 280 8.60 7.09 29.08
N GLU A 281 9.41 7.65 28.17
CA GLU A 281 10.29 8.81 28.43
C GLU A 281 9.55 10.11 28.86
N LYS A 282 8.22 10.11 28.93
CA LYS A 282 7.40 11.22 29.48
C LYS A 282 6.87 10.97 30.90
N GLY A 283 7.05 9.78 31.47
CA GLY A 283 6.52 9.43 32.80
C GLY A 283 7.26 10.02 34.00
N GLU A 284 8.43 10.66 33.81
CA GLU A 284 9.27 11.15 34.92
C GLU A 284 9.23 12.66 35.17
N LYS A 285 8.32 13.42 34.52
CA LYS A 285 8.17 14.86 34.79
C LYS A 285 6.72 15.32 34.73
N GLU A 286 5.94 14.96 35.75
CA GLU A 286 4.84 15.79 36.26
C GLU A 286 4.95 15.88 37.79
#